data_AF-A0A7S2YFJ6-F1
#
_entry.id   AF-A0A7S2YFJ6-F1
#
_cell.length_a   1.000
_cell.length_b   1.000
_cell.length_c   1.000
_cell.angle_alpha   90.00
_cell.angle_beta   90.00
_cell.angle_gamma   90.00
#
_symmetry.space_group_name_H-M   'P 1'
#
loop_
_entity.id
_entity.type
_entity.pdbx_description
1 polymer ?
#
loop_
_entity_poly.entity_id
_entity_poly.type
_entity_poly.pdbx_seq_one_letter_code
_entity_poly.pdbx_strand_id
1 'polypeptide(L)'
;AVSTGGGTSTSSPSFSPAPASQPPILALNHRQSLPLPPILTDNLRDIKQCTFMGLFLQIDMAWMTVDNKLFMFSTKDPSQGTILSFENPRGQPILTVALTKPKEGIFTSSVEWCVVVPTPEEVDLLAL
;
A
#
# COMPACT_ATOMS: atom_id res chain seq x y z
N ALA A 1 -72.51 -51.37 -0.13
CA ALA A 1 -71.07 -51.08 0.03
C ALA A 1 -70.60 -50.43 -1.26
N VAL A 2 -70.28 -49.13 -1.19
CA VAL A 2 -69.94 -48.27 -2.34
C VAL A 2 -68.45 -48.37 -2.65
N SER A 3 -68.14 -48.51 -3.94
CA SER A 3 -66.81 -48.43 -4.56
C SER A 3 -66.48 -46.97 -4.90
N THR A 4 -65.22 -46.56 -4.70
CA THR A 4 -64.45 -45.50 -5.40
C THR A 4 -63.18 -45.27 -4.57
N GLY A 5 -61.96 -45.09 -5.07
CA GLY A 5 -61.42 -44.94 -6.41
C GLY A 5 -59.91 -44.73 -6.23
N GLY A 6 -59.11 -45.18 -7.20
CA GLY A 6 -57.65 -45.08 -7.17
C GLY A 6 -57.16 -43.63 -7.32
N GLY A 7 -56.29 -43.20 -6.41
CA GLY A 7 -55.56 -41.93 -6.50
C GLY A 7 -54.13 -42.19 -6.98
N THR A 8 -53.79 -41.68 -8.15
CA THR A 8 -52.45 -41.65 -8.73
C THR A 8 -51.54 -40.68 -7.98
N SER A 9 -50.44 -41.17 -7.42
CA SER A 9 -49.38 -40.34 -6.83
C SER A 9 -48.45 -39.82 -7.94
N THR A 10 -48.60 -38.54 -8.28
CA THR A 10 -47.65 -37.79 -9.13
C THR A 10 -46.33 -37.60 -8.38
N SER A 11 -45.23 -38.17 -8.88
CA SER A 11 -43.88 -37.88 -8.39
C SER A 11 -43.32 -36.62 -9.06
N SER A 12 -42.92 -35.64 -8.25
CA SER A 12 -42.19 -34.46 -8.74
C SER A 12 -40.73 -34.84 -9.00
N PRO A 13 -40.09 -34.37 -10.09
CA PRO A 13 -38.68 -34.63 -10.33
C PRO A 13 -37.82 -33.85 -9.32
N SER A 14 -36.88 -34.53 -8.68
CA SER A 14 -35.89 -33.91 -7.80
C SER A 14 -34.84 -33.17 -8.63
N PHE A 15 -34.78 -31.85 -8.47
CA PHE A 15 -33.72 -31.03 -9.05
C PHE A 15 -32.43 -31.27 -8.25
N SER A 16 -31.45 -31.95 -8.87
CA SER A 16 -30.10 -32.08 -8.29
C SER A 16 -29.27 -30.86 -8.73
N PRO A 17 -28.83 -29.98 -7.81
CA PRO A 17 -27.95 -28.88 -8.20
C PRO A 17 -26.61 -29.46 -8.63
N ALA A 18 -26.19 -29.18 -9.87
CA ALA A 18 -24.85 -29.50 -10.34
C ALA A 18 -23.81 -28.93 -9.37
N PRO A 19 -22.73 -29.66 -9.05
CA PRO A 19 -21.68 -29.14 -8.19
C PRO A 19 -21.08 -27.92 -8.88
N ALA A 20 -21.27 -26.75 -8.27
CA ALA A 20 -20.66 -25.51 -8.75
C ALA A 20 -19.14 -25.72 -8.80
N SER A 21 -18.57 -25.76 -10.01
CA SER A 21 -17.12 -25.74 -10.20
C SER A 21 -16.63 -24.37 -9.75
N GLN A 22 -16.25 -24.27 -8.48
CA GLN A 22 -15.77 -23.03 -7.88
C GLN A 22 -14.54 -22.57 -8.67
N PRO A 23 -14.49 -21.31 -9.15
CA PRO A 23 -13.35 -20.84 -9.93
C PRO A 23 -12.07 -20.98 -9.09
N PRO A 24 -10.92 -21.29 -9.71
CA PRO A 24 -9.67 -21.48 -8.99
C PRO A 24 -9.31 -20.19 -8.26
N ILE A 25 -9.42 -20.21 -6.93
CA ILE A 25 -8.98 -19.11 -6.08
C ILE A 25 -7.45 -19.13 -6.08
N LEU A 26 -6.82 -18.06 -6.57
CA LEU A 26 -5.37 -17.92 -6.51
C LEU A 26 -4.93 -17.98 -5.03
N ALA A 27 -4.15 -18.99 -4.66
CA ALA A 27 -3.64 -19.10 -3.30
C ALA A 27 -2.47 -18.13 -3.13
N LEU A 28 -2.71 -17.02 -2.43
CA LEU A 28 -1.65 -16.11 -2.02
C LEU A 28 -0.92 -16.71 -0.82
N ASN A 29 0.36 -17.01 -0.99
CA ASN A 29 1.23 -17.46 0.10
C ASN A 29 2.08 -16.28 0.57
N HIS A 30 2.05 -16.03 1.88
CA HIS A 30 2.95 -15.05 2.50
C HIS A 30 4.40 -15.51 2.30
N ARG A 31 5.24 -14.64 1.73
CA ARG A 31 6.64 -14.95 1.43
C ARG A 31 7.59 -14.44 2.51
N GLN A 32 7.39 -13.19 2.94
CA GLN A 32 8.28 -12.52 3.88
C GLN A 32 7.59 -11.31 4.51
N SER A 33 8.01 -10.97 5.73
CA SER A 33 7.70 -9.70 6.39
C SER A 33 9.00 -8.99 6.69
N LEU A 34 9.11 -7.73 6.28
CA LEU A 34 10.27 -6.90 6.55
C LEU A 34 9.93 -5.98 7.74
N PRO A 35 10.71 -6.01 8.84
CA PRO A 35 10.49 -5.10 9.95
C PRO A 35 10.83 -3.67 9.53
N LEU A 36 10.19 -2.69 10.18
CA LEU A 36 10.58 -1.30 10.04
C LEU A 36 11.99 -1.09 10.59
N PRO A 37 12.82 -0.25 9.94
CA PRO A 37 14.13 0.11 10.47
C PRO A 37 14.01 0.71 11.89
N PRO A 38 14.91 0.34 12.84
CA PRO A 38 14.81 0.77 14.23
C PRO A 38 14.73 2.28 14.43
N ILE A 39 15.45 3.06 13.60
CA ILE A 39 15.43 4.53 13.68
C ILE A 39 14.03 5.13 13.47
N LEU A 40 13.18 4.46 12.69
CA LEU A 40 11.79 4.89 12.49
C LEU A 40 10.97 4.62 13.75
N THR A 41 11.21 3.47 14.39
CA THR A 41 10.52 3.08 15.63
C THR A 41 10.77 4.08 16.76
N ASP A 42 11.97 4.66 16.86
CA ASP A 42 12.24 5.69 17.85
C ASP A 42 11.49 7.01 17.54
N ASN A 43 11.45 7.44 16.27
CA ASN A 43 10.70 8.64 15.88
C ASN A 43 9.19 8.48 16.07
N LEU A 44 8.65 7.27 15.92
CA LEU A 44 7.24 6.98 16.18
C LEU A 44 6.84 7.15 17.66
N ARG A 45 7.79 7.23 18.60
CA ARG A 45 7.48 7.49 20.02
C ARG A 45 7.13 8.95 20.29
N ASP A 46 7.57 9.86 19.43
CA ASP A 46 7.45 11.31 19.60
C ASP A 46 6.43 11.95 18.63
N ILE A 47 5.50 11.16 18.09
CA ILE A 47 4.44 11.63 17.16
C ILE A 47 3.56 12.66 17.87
N LYS A 48 3.31 13.79 17.20
CA LYS A 48 2.45 14.87 17.70
C LYS A 48 1.14 14.99 16.92
N GLN A 49 1.14 14.72 15.63
CA GLN A 49 0.00 14.98 14.74
C GLN A 49 -0.38 13.76 13.91
N CYS A 50 0.46 13.34 12.96
CA CYS A 50 0.08 12.31 11.99
C CYS A 50 1.29 11.58 11.40
N THR A 51 1.05 10.39 10.88
CA THR A 51 2.05 9.52 10.27
C THR A 51 1.42 8.82 9.09
N PHE A 52 2.09 8.88 7.94
CA PHE A 52 1.68 8.19 6.72
C PHE A 52 2.80 7.29 6.22
N MET A 53 2.47 6.31 5.38
CA MET A 53 3.45 5.43 4.76
C MET A 53 2.99 4.94 3.40
N GLY A 54 3.96 4.53 2.58
CA GLY A 54 3.69 3.99 1.27
C GLY A 54 4.92 3.39 0.62
N LEU A 55 4.75 2.97 -0.63
CA LEU A 55 5.78 2.32 -1.42
C LEU A 55 5.99 3.07 -2.73
N PHE A 56 7.26 3.18 -3.12
CA PHE A 56 7.71 3.57 -4.44
C PHE A 56 8.33 2.35 -5.13
N LEU A 57 7.46 1.53 -5.70
CA LEU A 57 7.86 0.27 -6.37
C LEU A 57 8.81 0.51 -7.54
N GLN A 58 8.75 1.69 -8.17
CA GLN A 58 9.59 2.07 -9.30
C GLN A 58 11.08 2.17 -8.95
N ILE A 59 11.39 2.44 -7.67
CA ILE A 59 12.77 2.61 -7.17
C ILE A 59 13.06 1.69 -5.97
N ASP A 60 12.21 0.67 -5.75
CA ASP A 60 12.30 -0.28 -4.65
C ASP A 60 12.45 0.35 -3.26
N MET A 61 11.86 1.53 -3.05
CA MET A 61 11.88 2.22 -1.77
C MET A 61 10.51 2.24 -1.10
N ALA A 62 10.51 2.19 0.23
CA ALA A 62 9.38 2.54 1.06
C ALA A 62 9.58 3.93 1.63
N TRP A 63 8.48 4.59 1.98
CA TRP A 63 8.51 5.88 2.65
C TRP A 63 7.59 5.90 3.85
N MET A 64 7.94 6.72 4.83
CA MET A 64 7.16 6.98 6.03
C MET A 64 7.30 8.45 6.41
N THR A 65 6.20 9.07 6.83
CA THR A 65 6.22 10.41 7.41
C THR A 65 5.92 10.34 8.90
N VAL A 66 6.58 11.18 9.68
CA VAL A 66 6.28 11.41 11.10
C VAL A 66 6.18 12.91 11.29
N ASP A 67 4.96 13.43 11.41
CA ASP A 67 4.66 14.86 11.40
C ASP A 67 5.29 15.58 10.21
N ASN A 68 6.32 16.40 10.44
CA ASN A 68 7.03 17.19 9.45
C ASN A 68 8.26 16.46 8.83
N LYS A 69 8.53 15.21 9.24
CA LYS A 69 9.69 14.44 8.79
C LYS A 69 9.28 13.38 7.78
N LEU A 70 10.05 13.24 6.71
CA LEU A 70 9.97 12.17 5.72
C LEU A 70 11.19 11.27 5.85
N PHE A 71 10.96 9.96 5.88
CA PHE A 71 11.98 8.94 5.80
C PHE A 71 11.75 8.06 4.59
N MET A 72 12.81 7.74 3.86
CA MET A 72 12.79 6.81 2.73
C MET A 72 13.87 5.76 2.91
N PHE A 73 13.52 4.50 2.65
CA PHE A 73 14.41 3.36 2.89
C PHE A 73 14.21 2.27 1.85
N SER A 74 15.29 1.53 1.56
CA SER A 74 15.26 0.43 0.61
C SER A 74 14.41 -0.73 1.12
N THR A 75 13.55 -1.26 0.25
CA THR A 75 12.78 -2.49 0.51
C THR A 75 13.55 -3.75 0.17
N LYS A 76 14.65 -3.64 -0.59
CA LYS A 76 15.49 -4.78 -1.00
C LYS A 76 16.44 -5.22 0.10
N ASP A 77 17.01 -4.26 0.84
CA ASP A 77 17.93 -4.53 1.93
C ASP A 77 17.63 -3.65 3.15
N PRO A 78 16.68 -4.06 4.00
CA PRO A 78 16.33 -3.34 5.22
C PRO A 78 17.45 -3.32 6.27
N SER A 79 18.45 -4.21 6.14
CA SER A 79 19.50 -4.42 7.14
C SER A 79 20.76 -3.60 6.91
N GLN A 80 21.05 -3.27 5.64
CA GLN A 80 22.20 -2.46 5.22
C GLN A 80 21.79 -1.14 4.54
N GLY A 81 20.49 -0.93 4.33
CA GLY A 81 19.96 0.19 3.57
C GLY A 81 20.22 1.55 4.22
N THR A 82 20.83 2.46 3.46
CA THR A 82 20.84 3.89 3.80
C THR A 82 19.42 4.41 3.91
N ILE A 83 19.13 5.12 4.99
CA ILE A 83 17.86 5.81 5.20
C ILE A 83 18.06 7.26 4.81
N LEU A 84 17.28 7.72 3.83
CA LEU A 84 17.20 9.12 3.48
C LEU A 84 16.18 9.79 4.41
N SER A 85 16.49 10.97 4.90
CA SER A 85 15.59 11.76 5.72
C SER A 85 15.49 13.20 5.20
N PHE A 86 14.30 13.75 5.31
CA PHE A 86 13.99 15.14 5.06
C PHE A 86 13.10 15.65 6.20
N GLU A 87 13.32 16.89 6.63
CA GLU A 87 12.49 17.56 7.62
C GLU A 87 12.01 18.87 7.02
N ASN A 88 10.69 19.07 6.95
CA ASN A 88 10.13 20.32 6.44
C ASN A 88 10.57 21.46 7.38
N PRO A 89 11.26 22.52 6.86
CA PRO A 89 11.82 23.58 7.68
C PRO A 89 10.79 24.43 8.43
N ARG A 90 9.53 24.46 7.97
CA ARG A 90 8.44 25.18 8.63
C ARG A 90 7.77 24.40 9.75
N GLY A 91 8.10 23.12 9.92
CA GLY A 91 7.51 22.26 10.95
C GLY A 91 6.06 21.88 10.65
N GLN A 92 5.57 22.06 9.42
CA GLN A 92 4.22 21.67 9.02
C GLN A 92 4.15 20.16 8.75
N PRO A 93 3.04 19.49 9.10
CA PRO A 93 2.91 18.06 8.85
C PRO A 93 2.86 17.74 7.35
N ILE A 94 3.54 16.68 6.96
CA ILE A 94 3.52 16.16 5.60
C ILE A 94 2.23 15.38 5.39
N LEU A 95 1.44 15.79 4.40
CA LEU A 95 0.10 15.24 4.15
C LEU A 95 0.13 13.98 3.28
N THR A 96 1.09 13.91 2.36
CA THR A 96 1.33 12.77 1.48
C THR A 96 2.72 12.88 0.85
N VAL A 97 3.12 11.87 0.08
CA VAL A 97 4.38 11.87 -0.67
C VAL A 97 4.13 11.21 -2.02
N ALA A 98 4.62 11.81 -3.09
CA ALA A 98 4.51 11.26 -4.43
C ALA A 98 5.86 11.22 -5.14
N LEU A 99 6.05 10.23 -6.00
CA LEU A 99 7.23 10.10 -6.86
C LEU A 99 6.85 10.46 -8.29
N THR A 100 7.63 11.33 -8.93
CA THR A 100 7.41 11.76 -10.31
C THR A 100 8.72 11.83 -11.08
N LYS A 101 8.64 11.82 -12.42
CA LYS A 101 9.81 12.09 -13.26
C LYS A 101 10.10 13.59 -13.32
N PRO A 102 11.39 14.00 -13.34
CA PRO A 102 11.76 15.39 -13.50
C PRO A 102 11.32 15.92 -14.87
N LYS A 103 11.01 17.22 -14.93
CA LYS A 103 10.74 17.88 -16.20
C LYS A 103 12.04 18.03 -17.00
N GLU A 104 11.98 17.65 -18.28
CA GLU A 104 13.10 17.78 -19.20
C GLU A 104 13.62 19.22 -19.28
N GLY A 105 14.95 19.38 -19.28
CA GLY A 105 15.61 20.68 -19.40
C GLY A 105 15.62 21.54 -18.13
N ILE A 106 15.08 21.07 -17.00
CA ILE A 106 15.10 21.79 -15.71
C ILE A 106 16.19 21.25 -14.77
N PHE A 107 16.26 19.93 -14.62
CA PHE A 107 17.24 19.27 -13.75
C PHE A 107 18.49 18.82 -14.52
N THR A 108 19.58 18.62 -13.79
CA THR A 108 20.77 17.94 -14.33
C THR A 108 20.43 16.51 -14.70
N SER A 109 21.16 15.93 -15.66
CA SER A 109 20.95 14.54 -16.11
C SER A 109 21.20 13.47 -15.04
N SER A 110 21.72 13.86 -13.88
CA SER A 110 21.93 12.99 -12.72
C SER A 110 20.67 12.77 -11.89
N VAL A 111 19.67 13.65 -11.99
CA VAL A 111 18.41 13.53 -11.24
C VAL A 111 17.46 12.67 -12.06
N GLU A 112 17.07 11.52 -11.52
CA GLU A 112 16.21 10.57 -12.23
C GLU A 112 14.76 10.64 -11.76
N TRP A 113 14.56 11.08 -10.51
CA TRP A 113 13.25 11.18 -9.89
C TRP A 113 13.11 12.47 -9.08
N CYS A 114 11.87 12.90 -8.88
CA CYS A 114 11.54 13.95 -7.93
C CYS A 114 10.51 13.43 -6.93
N VAL A 115 10.69 13.80 -5.67
CA VAL A 115 9.73 13.55 -4.59
C VAL A 115 8.96 14.84 -4.35
N VAL A 116 7.63 14.73 -4.43
CA VAL A 116 6.71 15.83 -4.13
C VAL A 116 6.23 15.65 -2.69
N VAL A 117 6.46 16.66 -1.86
CA VAL A 117 6.18 16.63 -0.41
C VAL A 117 5.23 17.79 -0.06
N PRO A 118 3.91 17.62 -0.21
CA PRO A 118 2.94 18.63 0.18
C PRO A 118 2.73 18.69 1.70
N THR A 119 2.66 19.91 2.20
CA THR A 119 2.18 20.29 3.54
C THR A 119 0.93 21.17 3.39
N PRO A 120 0.23 21.55 4.48
CA PRO A 120 -0.88 22.50 4.41
C PRO A 120 -0.53 23.87 3.81
N GLU A 121 0.72 24.31 3.92
CA GLU A 121 1.13 25.66 3.50
C GLU A 121 1.90 25.69 2.19
N GLU A 122 2.68 24.65 1.89
CA GLU A 122 3.59 24.63 0.76
C GLU A 122 3.82 23.23 0.20
N VAL A 123 4.43 23.16 -0.98
CA VAL A 123 4.82 21.90 -1.62
C VAL A 123 6.31 21.93 -1.91
N ASP A 124 7.07 21.09 -1.22
CA ASP A 124 8.50 20.91 -1.47
C ASP A 124 8.73 19.91 -2.61
N LEU A 125 9.73 20.17 -3.45
CA LEU A 125 10.17 19.27 -4.52
C LEU A 125 11.63 18.87 -4.27
N LEU A 126 11.86 17.60 -3.98
CA LEU A 126 13.18 17.05 -3.67
C LEU A 126 13.71 16.26 -4.87
N ALA A 127 14.98 16.43 -5.22
CA ALA A 127 15.64 15.68 -6.29
C ALA A 127 16.23 14.36 -5.76
N LEU A 128 15.98 13.26 -6.46
CA LEU A 128 16.54 11.92 -6.23
C LEU A 128 17.39 11.46 -7.42
#